data_AF-A0A8I1LJZ5-F1
#
_entry.id   AF-A0A8I1LJZ5-F1
#
_cell.length_a   1.000
_cell.length_b   1.000
_cell.length_c   1.000
_cell.angle_alpha   90.00
_cell.angle_beta   90.00
_cell.angle_gamma   90.00
#
_symmetry.space_group_name_H-M   'P 1'
#
loop_
_entity.id
_entity.type
_entity.pdbx_description
1 polymer ?
#
loop_
_entity_poly.entity_id
_entity_poly.type
_entity_poly.pdbx_seq_one_letter_code
_entity_poly.pdbx_strand_id
1 'polypeptide(L)'
;MADDPHSTPAPPAAAPAPGRLLRIALFVSLALNLLIVGAILGAFIGERRDAGADHRVSERTLIPLGLGLYARALDPEDRQALLGAARQQRAALQAPNRDIRQGMAALATAVRAEPFDPVRVQAVLDRQGRAVMRQLEIGRALLVDRLAEMPPEARAAFADRLEAGLRRLPPPGTRP
;
A
#
# COMPACT_ATOMS: atom_id res chain seq x y z
N MET A 1 1.32 74.05 -47.15
CA MET A 1 2.43 73.18 -47.59
C MET A 1 3.01 72.60 -46.31
N ALA A 2 3.01 71.27 -46.21
CA ALA A 2 3.18 70.46 -44.98
C ALA A 2 2.03 70.62 -43.97
N ASP A 3 1.52 69.61 -43.29
CA ASP A 3 1.55 68.15 -43.38
C ASP A 3 0.39 67.70 -42.48
N ASP A 4 -0.45 66.78 -43.00
CA ASP A 4 -1.02 65.60 -42.35
C ASP A 4 -0.85 65.35 -40.81
N PRO A 5 -1.59 64.41 -40.19
CA PRO A 5 -3.04 64.13 -40.24
C PRO A 5 -3.57 63.57 -38.87
N HIS A 6 -4.85 63.19 -38.82
CA HIS A 6 -5.42 62.20 -37.88
C HIS A 6 -5.29 62.44 -36.35
N SER A 7 -6.33 63.02 -35.74
CA SER A 7 -6.69 62.64 -34.36
C SER A 7 -7.24 61.21 -34.37
N THR A 8 -6.36 60.23 -34.20
CA THR A 8 -6.71 58.83 -34.00
C THR A 8 -7.35 58.66 -32.62
N PRO A 9 -8.53 58.01 -32.47
CA PRO A 9 -9.02 57.63 -31.16
C PRO A 9 -8.04 56.64 -30.51
N ALA A 10 -7.84 56.79 -29.20
CA ALA A 10 -6.95 55.96 -28.39
C ALA A 10 -7.20 54.46 -28.65
N PRO A 11 -6.14 53.62 -28.69
CA PRO A 11 -6.26 52.20 -29.00
C PRO A 11 -7.15 51.47 -27.99
N PRO A 12 -7.96 50.48 -28.41
CA PRO A 12 -8.65 49.61 -27.46
C PRO A 12 -7.62 48.86 -26.63
N ALA A 13 -7.82 48.84 -25.31
CA ALA A 13 -6.99 48.14 -24.36
C ALA A 13 -6.74 46.69 -24.82
N ALA A 14 -5.47 46.29 -24.85
CA ALA A 14 -5.01 45.00 -25.34
C ALA A 14 -5.78 43.83 -24.68
N ALA A 15 -6.33 42.94 -25.49
CA ALA A 15 -6.98 41.72 -25.02
C ALA A 15 -5.94 40.82 -24.32
N PRO A 16 -6.28 40.24 -23.14
CA PRO A 16 -5.32 39.49 -22.35
C PRO A 16 -4.84 38.24 -23.09
N ALA A 17 -3.52 38.09 -23.18
CA ALA A 17 -2.87 36.87 -23.66
C ALA A 17 -3.43 35.64 -22.92
N PRO A 18 -3.59 34.48 -23.59
CA PRO A 18 -4.16 33.28 -22.97
C PRO A 18 -3.41 32.98 -21.68
N GLY A 19 -4.11 33.18 -20.57
CA GLY A 19 -3.53 33.22 -19.24
C GLY A 19 -2.80 31.92 -18.93
N ARG A 20 -1.74 32.02 -18.13
CA ARG A 20 -0.96 30.90 -17.58
C ARG A 20 -1.83 29.74 -17.08
N LEU A 21 -3.05 30.04 -16.63
CA LEU A 21 -4.09 29.09 -16.23
C LEU A 21 -4.58 28.15 -17.35
N LEU A 22 -4.73 28.64 -18.59
CA LEU A 22 -5.13 27.80 -19.73
C LEU A 22 -4.03 26.80 -20.09
N ARG A 23 -2.76 27.22 -20.03
CA ARG A 23 -1.62 26.32 -20.20
C ARG A 23 -1.57 25.27 -19.09
N ILE A 24 -1.83 25.66 -17.84
CA ILE A 24 -1.89 24.73 -16.70
C ILE A 24 -3.02 23.71 -16.89
N ALA A 25 -4.22 24.14 -17.31
CA ALA A 25 -5.34 23.24 -17.56
C ALA A 25 -5.02 22.21 -18.67
N LEU A 26 -4.34 22.63 -19.74
CA LEU A 26 -3.88 21.72 -20.79
C LEU A 26 -2.85 20.71 -20.29
N PHE A 27 -1.89 21.13 -19.45
CA PHE A 27 -0.94 20.22 -18.81
C PHE A 27 -1.62 19.20 -17.89
N VAL A 28 -2.60 19.64 -17.09
CA VAL A 28 -3.36 18.74 -16.20
C VAL A 28 -4.18 17.74 -17.00
N SER A 29 -4.83 18.18 -18.07
CA SER A 29 -5.57 17.28 -18.97
C SER A 29 -4.65 16.26 -19.63
N LEU A 30 -3.48 16.69 -20.11
CA LEU A 30 -2.48 15.80 -20.69
C LEU A 30 -1.95 14.78 -19.65
N ALA A 31 -1.67 15.23 -18.43
CA ALA A 31 -1.23 14.36 -17.34
C ALA A 31 -2.30 13.32 -16.95
N LEU A 32 -3.58 13.71 -16.95
CA LEU A 32 -4.67 12.80 -16.67
C LEU A 32 -4.83 11.76 -17.79
N ASN A 33 -4.69 12.17 -19.05
CA ASN A 33 -4.69 11.25 -20.19
C ASN A 33 -3.51 10.25 -20.12
N LEU A 34 -2.30 10.72 -19.76
CA LEU A 34 -1.13 9.85 -19.54
C LEU A 34 -1.32 8.91 -18.35
N LEU A 35 -2.00 9.35 -17.29
CA LEU A 35 -2.33 8.51 -16.13
C LEU A 35 -3.31 7.40 -16.49
N ILE A 36 -4.31 7.70 -17.33
CA ILE A 36 -5.26 6.71 -17.84
C ILE A 36 -4.53 5.71 -18.75
N VAL A 37 -3.69 6.18 -19.68
CA VAL A 37 -2.87 5.30 -20.54
C VAL A 37 -1.89 4.46 -19.72
N GLY A 38 -1.26 5.03 -18.70
CA GLY A 38 -0.36 4.33 -17.77
C GLY A 38 -1.09 3.29 -16.91
N ALA A 39 -2.34 3.54 -16.50
CA ALA A 39 -3.16 2.55 -15.80
C ALA A 39 -3.55 1.37 -16.71
N ILE A 40 -3.84 1.65 -17.98
CA ILE A 40 -4.16 0.61 -18.99
C ILE A 40 -2.90 -0.21 -19.31
N LEU A 41 -1.75 0.42 -19.53
CA LEU A 41 -0.48 -0.27 -19.80
C LEU A 41 0.06 -1.04 -18.58
N GLY A 42 -0.15 -0.49 -17.37
CA GLY A 42 0.16 -1.17 -16.11
C GLY A 42 -0.71 -2.40 -15.87
N ALA A 43 -1.94 -2.43 -16.38
CA ALA A 43 -2.81 -3.61 -16.33
C ALA A 43 -2.33 -4.72 -17.29
N PHE A 44 -1.72 -4.39 -18.44
CA PHE A 44 -1.14 -5.38 -19.36
C PHE A 44 0.21 -5.96 -18.89
N ILE A 45 0.96 -5.24 -18.04
CA ILE A 45 2.08 -5.82 -17.25
C ILE A 45 1.55 -6.61 -16.04
N GLY A 46 0.28 -6.39 -15.66
CA GLY A 46 -0.50 -7.16 -14.68
C GLY A 46 -0.79 -8.62 -15.07
N GLU A 47 -0.11 -9.13 -16.09
CA GLU A 47 -0.30 -10.46 -16.63
C GLU A 47 0.90 -11.36 -16.40
N ARG A 48 0.87 -12.11 -15.29
CA ARG A 48 0.97 -13.57 -15.35
C ARG A 48 0.13 -14.20 -14.23
N ARG A 49 -1.13 -14.61 -14.37
CA ARG A 49 -2.28 -14.14 -15.15
C ARG A 49 -3.62 -14.58 -14.50
N ASP A 50 -3.62 -15.30 -13.38
CA ASP A 50 -4.85 -15.77 -12.67
C ASP A 50 -5.03 -15.22 -11.24
N ALA A 51 -4.19 -14.28 -10.83
CA ALA A 51 -4.05 -13.88 -9.42
C ALA A 51 -5.06 -12.80 -8.95
N GLY A 52 -5.96 -12.29 -9.79
CA GLY A 52 -6.66 -11.01 -9.51
C GLY A 52 -7.52 -10.97 -8.25
N ALA A 53 -8.24 -12.05 -7.93
CA ALA A 53 -9.02 -12.15 -6.69
C ALA A 53 -8.25 -12.91 -5.61
N ASP A 54 -7.61 -14.02 -6.01
CA ASP A 54 -6.99 -14.94 -5.08
C ASP A 54 -5.70 -14.39 -4.46
N HIS A 55 -4.86 -13.62 -5.19
CA HIS A 55 -3.73 -12.92 -4.56
C HIS A 55 -4.21 -11.85 -3.60
N ARG A 56 -5.23 -11.06 -3.94
CA ARG A 56 -5.69 -9.96 -3.06
C ARG A 56 -6.27 -10.51 -1.76
N VAL A 57 -6.98 -11.63 -1.84
CA VAL A 57 -7.49 -12.36 -0.66
C VAL A 57 -6.33 -12.99 0.13
N SER A 58 -5.33 -13.52 -0.56
CA SER A 58 -4.13 -14.11 0.06
C SER A 58 -3.30 -13.09 0.80
N GLU A 59 -2.99 -11.96 0.16
CA GLU A 59 -2.24 -10.84 0.75
C GLU A 59 -2.97 -10.25 1.95
N ARG A 60 -4.29 -10.04 1.86
CA ARG A 60 -5.09 -9.53 2.98
C ARG A 60 -5.09 -10.47 4.20
N THR A 61 -4.90 -11.76 3.99
CA THR A 61 -4.87 -12.77 5.07
C THR A 61 -3.46 -12.94 5.64
N LEU A 62 -2.42 -12.93 4.79
CA LEU A 62 -1.04 -13.24 5.17
C LEU A 62 -0.23 -12.01 5.60
N ILE A 63 -0.53 -10.81 5.10
CA ILE A 63 0.20 -9.59 5.50
C ILE A 63 0.05 -9.29 7.00
N PRO A 64 -1.16 -9.34 7.62
CA PRO A 64 -1.30 -9.12 9.06
C PRO A 64 -0.51 -10.12 9.92
N LEU A 65 -0.28 -11.33 9.39
CA LEU A 65 0.53 -12.38 10.04
C LEU A 65 2.04 -12.20 9.85
N GLY A 66 2.48 -11.16 9.13
CA GLY A 66 3.89 -10.97 8.77
C GLY A 66 4.37 -11.96 7.70
N LEU A 67 3.44 -12.65 7.01
CA LEU A 67 3.75 -13.72 6.05
C LEU A 67 3.88 -13.25 4.61
N GLY A 68 3.59 -11.96 4.32
CA GLY A 68 3.49 -11.44 2.96
C GLY A 68 4.72 -11.67 2.08
N LEU A 69 5.94 -11.53 2.61
CA LEU A 69 7.17 -11.79 1.84
C LEU A 69 7.43 -13.29 1.67
N TYR A 70 7.32 -14.06 2.75
CA TYR A 70 7.55 -15.50 2.75
C TYR A 70 6.59 -16.23 1.81
N ALA A 71 5.32 -15.83 1.80
CA ALA A 71 4.31 -16.42 0.93
C ALA A 71 4.60 -16.23 -0.57
N ARG A 72 5.28 -15.14 -0.96
CA ARG A 72 5.72 -14.94 -2.35
C ARG A 72 6.91 -15.81 -2.73
N ALA A 73 7.70 -16.24 -1.76
CA ALA A 73 8.81 -17.18 -1.98
C ALA A 73 8.35 -18.65 -1.96
N LEU A 74 7.15 -18.94 -1.48
CA LEU A 74 6.55 -20.28 -1.59
C LEU A 74 6.02 -20.55 -3.00
N ASP A 75 6.11 -21.81 -3.41
CA ASP A 75 5.45 -22.29 -4.62
C ASP A 75 3.91 -22.24 -4.45
N PRO A 76 3.09 -22.22 -5.53
CA PRO A 76 1.65 -22.10 -5.40
C PRO A 76 0.97 -23.11 -4.48
N GLU A 77 1.43 -24.37 -4.47
CA GLU A 77 0.86 -25.41 -3.62
C GLU A 77 1.10 -25.12 -2.13
N ASP A 78 2.36 -24.90 -1.74
CA ASP A 78 2.71 -24.56 -0.36
C ASP A 78 2.08 -23.26 0.10
N ARG A 79 1.96 -22.28 -0.81
CA ARG A 79 1.27 -21.02 -0.53
C ARG A 79 -0.21 -21.25 -0.24
N GLN A 80 -0.90 -22.11 -1.00
CA GLN A 80 -2.31 -22.45 -0.76
C GLN A 80 -2.49 -23.24 0.53
N ALA A 81 -1.58 -24.16 0.85
CA ALA A 81 -1.57 -24.86 2.14
C ALA A 81 -1.43 -23.88 3.31
N LEU A 82 -0.47 -22.95 3.23
CA LEU A 82 -0.27 -21.90 4.23
C LEU A 82 -1.50 -21.00 4.38
N LEU A 83 -2.15 -20.66 3.27
CA LEU A 83 -3.41 -19.90 3.26
C LEU A 83 -4.56 -20.67 3.92
N GLY A 84 -4.67 -21.96 3.66
CA GLY A 84 -5.64 -22.85 4.31
C GLY A 84 -5.47 -22.83 5.83
N ALA A 85 -4.24 -23.02 6.30
CA ALA A 85 -3.92 -22.99 7.73
C ALA A 85 -4.19 -21.61 8.36
N ALA A 86 -3.80 -20.52 7.68
CA ALA A 86 -4.09 -19.16 8.13
C ALA A 86 -5.60 -18.87 8.20
N ARG A 87 -6.41 -19.42 7.27
CA ARG A 87 -7.87 -19.28 7.29
C ARG A 87 -8.50 -20.02 8.46
N GLN A 88 -7.94 -21.15 8.92
CA GLN A 88 -8.42 -21.83 10.13
C GLN A 88 -8.20 -20.96 11.38
N GLN A 89 -7.17 -20.11 11.38
CA GLN A 89 -6.91 -19.13 12.44
C GLN A 89 -7.79 -17.85 12.32
N ARG A 90 -8.82 -17.85 11.45
CA ARG A 90 -9.67 -16.67 11.21
C ARG A 90 -10.27 -16.06 12.47
N ALA A 91 -10.65 -16.85 13.45
CA ALA A 91 -11.24 -16.34 14.70
C ALA A 91 -10.23 -15.46 15.46
N ALA A 92 -8.96 -15.91 15.54
CA ALA A 92 -7.87 -15.15 16.12
C ALA A 92 -7.53 -13.89 15.30
N LEU A 93 -7.77 -13.93 13.98
CA LEU A 93 -7.52 -12.82 13.05
C LEU A 93 -8.67 -11.81 12.94
N GLN A 94 -9.91 -12.18 13.28
CA GLN A 94 -11.10 -11.32 13.17
C GLN A 94 -11.41 -10.53 14.44
N ALA A 95 -11.04 -11.05 15.61
CA ALA A 95 -11.18 -10.35 16.89
C ALA A 95 -10.65 -8.88 16.88
N PRO A 96 -9.58 -8.52 16.13
CA PRO A 96 -9.03 -7.16 16.17
C PRO A 96 -9.74 -6.13 15.27
N ASN A 97 -10.51 -6.51 14.24
CA ASN A 97 -10.98 -5.52 13.24
C ASN A 97 -12.11 -4.60 13.75
N ARG A 98 -13.00 -5.09 14.63
CA ARG A 98 -13.94 -4.23 15.37
C ARG A 98 -13.21 -3.34 16.39
N ASP A 99 -12.06 -3.80 16.85
CA ASP A 99 -11.24 -3.17 17.88
C ASP A 99 -10.39 -2.00 17.34
N ILE A 100 -10.10 -1.93 16.03
CA ILE A 100 -9.29 -0.83 15.46
C ILE A 100 -9.97 0.53 15.65
N ARG A 101 -11.27 0.65 15.32
CA ARG A 101 -12.01 1.91 15.49
C ARG A 101 -12.11 2.32 16.96
N GLN A 102 -12.34 1.35 17.85
CA GLN A 102 -12.39 1.57 19.29
C GLN A 102 -11.03 1.96 19.86
N GLY A 103 -9.95 1.31 19.41
CA GLY A 103 -8.57 1.62 19.79
C GLY A 103 -8.13 3.01 19.33
N MET A 104 -8.50 3.42 18.11
CA MET A 104 -8.22 4.77 17.60
C MET A 104 -9.02 5.83 18.37
N ALA A 105 -10.29 5.57 18.67
CA ALA A 105 -11.10 6.45 19.51
C ALA A 105 -10.51 6.59 20.93
N ALA A 106 -10.10 5.47 21.54
CA ALA A 106 -9.49 5.46 22.87
C ALA A 106 -8.17 6.24 22.91
N LEU A 107 -7.34 6.12 21.87
CA LEU A 107 -6.10 6.90 21.73
C LEU A 107 -6.41 8.39 21.57
N ALA A 108 -7.36 8.74 20.71
CA ALA A 108 -7.77 10.13 20.50
C ALA A 108 -8.36 10.77 21.77
N THR A 109 -9.11 10.02 22.58
CA THR A 109 -9.59 10.47 23.90
C THR A 109 -8.43 10.65 24.88
N ALA A 110 -7.48 9.72 24.94
CA ALA A 110 -6.34 9.82 25.84
C ALA A 110 -5.45 11.03 25.52
N VAL A 111 -5.22 11.32 24.24
CA VAL A 111 -4.40 12.46 23.80
C VAL A 111 -5.08 13.82 24.05
N ARG A 112 -6.42 13.88 24.03
CA ARG A 112 -7.17 15.12 24.28
C ARG A 112 -7.43 15.39 25.77
N ALA A 113 -7.02 14.49 26.67
CA ALA A 113 -7.25 14.67 28.10
C ALA A 113 -6.44 15.86 28.64
N GLU A 114 -7.09 16.68 29.48
CA GLU A 114 -6.46 17.76 30.22
C GLU A 114 -6.68 17.52 31.73
N PRO A 115 -5.60 17.31 32.52
CA PRO A 115 -4.20 17.29 32.10
C PRO A 115 -3.82 16.08 31.25
N PHE A 116 -2.78 16.23 30.43
CA PHE A 116 -2.22 15.14 29.63
C PHE A 116 -1.71 14.00 30.51
N ASP A 117 -2.13 12.77 30.19
CA ASP A 117 -1.73 11.55 30.89
C ASP A 117 -0.91 10.63 29.97
N PRO A 118 0.44 10.65 30.07
CA PRO A 118 1.29 9.79 29.25
C PRO A 118 1.12 8.30 29.56
N VAL A 119 0.77 7.94 30.80
CA VAL A 119 0.57 6.54 31.21
C VAL A 119 -0.66 5.96 30.52
N ARG A 120 -1.74 6.75 30.42
CA ARG A 120 -2.96 6.36 29.70
C ARG A 120 -2.71 6.16 28.21
N VAL A 121 -1.93 7.04 27.58
CA VAL A 121 -1.55 6.88 26.16
C VAL A 121 -0.73 5.61 25.96
N GLN A 122 0.29 5.39 26.80
CA GLN A 122 1.13 4.18 26.75
C GLN A 122 0.29 2.91 26.87
N ALA A 123 -0.63 2.85 27.83
CA ALA A 123 -1.48 1.69 28.03
C ALA A 123 -2.37 1.34 26.82
N VAL A 124 -2.86 2.37 26.10
CA VAL A 124 -3.62 2.17 24.85
C VAL A 124 -2.73 1.62 23.74
N LEU A 125 -1.52 2.17 23.57
CA LEU A 125 -0.56 1.70 22.57
C LEU A 125 -0.08 0.27 22.85
N ASP A 126 0.22 -0.06 24.11
CA ASP A 126 0.63 -1.41 24.51
C ASP A 126 -0.46 -2.45 24.23
N ARG A 127 -1.73 -2.08 24.47
CA ARG A 127 -2.86 -2.96 24.14
C ARG A 127 -2.93 -3.22 22.64
N GLN A 128 -2.75 -2.20 21.81
CA GLN A 128 -2.70 -2.35 20.35
C GLN A 128 -1.51 -3.21 19.92
N GLY A 129 -0.32 -2.95 20.47
CA GLY A 129 0.90 -3.70 20.18
C GLY A 129 0.79 -5.20 20.50
N ARG A 130 0.23 -5.55 21.65
CA ARG A 130 0.01 -6.97 22.03
C ARG A 130 -0.86 -7.72 21.02
N ALA A 131 -1.85 -7.08 20.42
CA ALA A 131 -2.69 -7.72 19.40
C ALA A 131 -1.89 -8.03 18.13
N VAL A 132 -1.04 -7.10 17.68
CA VAL A 132 -0.16 -7.31 16.54
C VAL A 132 0.87 -8.40 16.81
N MET A 133 1.48 -8.42 18.00
CA MET A 133 2.46 -9.45 18.37
C MET A 133 1.87 -10.85 18.33
N ARG A 134 0.65 -11.04 18.85
CA ARG A 134 -0.04 -12.34 18.74
C ARG A 134 -0.25 -12.78 17.28
N GLN A 135 -0.58 -11.86 16.38
CA GLN A 135 -0.73 -12.19 14.96
C GLN A 135 0.60 -12.63 14.34
N LEU A 136 1.71 -11.95 14.67
CA LEU A 136 3.03 -12.34 14.19
C LEU A 136 3.48 -13.69 14.76
N GLU A 137 3.17 -13.98 16.01
CA GLU A 137 3.45 -15.29 16.64
C GLU A 137 2.73 -16.42 15.91
N ILE A 138 1.43 -16.24 15.62
CA ILE A 138 0.65 -17.20 14.83
C ILE A 138 1.28 -17.37 13.44
N GLY A 139 1.62 -16.27 12.76
CA GLY A 139 2.24 -16.34 11.44
C GLY A 139 3.55 -17.11 11.45
N ARG A 140 4.43 -16.86 12.41
CA ARG A 140 5.71 -17.57 12.57
C ARG A 140 5.51 -19.05 12.79
N ALA A 141 4.58 -19.45 13.65
CA ALA A 141 4.26 -20.85 13.89
C ALA A 141 3.81 -21.53 12.58
N LEU A 142 2.85 -20.93 11.87
CA LEU A 142 2.35 -21.45 10.60
C LEU A 142 3.45 -21.61 9.53
N LEU A 143 4.39 -20.67 9.45
CA LEU A 143 5.51 -20.77 8.51
C LEU A 143 6.46 -21.91 8.89
N VAL A 144 6.79 -22.05 10.17
CA VAL A 144 7.66 -23.14 10.66
C VAL A 144 7.03 -24.50 10.38
N ASP A 145 5.74 -24.65 10.69
CA ASP A 145 5.00 -25.90 10.44
C ASP A 145 5.02 -26.25 8.95
N ARG A 146 4.76 -25.28 8.07
CA ARG A 146 4.81 -25.51 6.62
C ARG A 146 6.20 -25.93 6.15
N LEU A 147 7.26 -25.26 6.61
CA LEU A 147 8.64 -25.62 6.26
C LEU A 147 9.02 -27.02 6.77
N ALA A 148 8.51 -27.43 7.93
CA ALA A 148 8.75 -28.76 8.49
C ALA A 148 8.12 -29.87 7.64
N GLU A 149 6.96 -29.62 7.03
CA GLU A 149 6.26 -30.55 6.13
C GLU A 149 6.87 -30.64 4.72
N MET A 150 7.71 -29.69 4.34
CA MET A 150 8.34 -29.66 3.02
C MET A 150 9.51 -30.66 2.92
N PRO A 151 9.73 -31.29 1.75
CA PRO A 151 10.94 -32.04 1.51
C PRO A 151 12.18 -31.11 1.47
N PRO A 152 13.39 -31.64 1.73
CA PRO A 152 14.62 -30.83 1.76
C PRO A 152 14.85 -29.97 0.51
N GLU A 153 14.56 -30.53 -0.67
CA GLU A 153 14.74 -29.87 -1.96
C GLU A 153 13.78 -28.68 -2.13
N ALA A 154 12.54 -28.82 -1.67
CA ALA A 154 11.55 -27.74 -1.70
C ALA A 154 11.93 -26.60 -0.75
N ARG A 155 12.50 -26.92 0.43
CA ARG A 155 13.02 -25.90 1.36
C ARG A 155 14.21 -25.14 0.76
N ALA A 156 15.12 -25.82 0.06
CA ALA A 156 16.24 -25.19 -0.62
C ALA A 156 15.73 -24.22 -1.71
N ALA A 157 14.80 -24.68 -2.55
CA ALA A 157 14.20 -23.83 -3.59
C ALA A 157 13.43 -22.63 -3.02
N PHE A 158 12.78 -22.80 -1.86
CA PHE A 158 12.18 -21.68 -1.12
C PHE A 158 13.22 -20.64 -0.69
N ALA A 159 14.35 -21.08 -0.13
CA ALA A 159 15.43 -20.17 0.27
C ALA A 159 15.98 -19.39 -0.94
N ASP A 160 16.23 -20.07 -2.07
CA ASP A 160 16.70 -19.42 -3.30
C ASP A 160 15.74 -18.33 -3.79
N ARG A 161 14.43 -18.62 -3.79
CA ARG A 161 13.39 -17.65 -4.17
C ARG A 161 13.29 -16.50 -3.18
N LEU A 162 13.46 -16.77 -1.88
CA LEU A 162 13.46 -15.74 -0.84
C LEU A 162 14.63 -14.76 -1.04
N GLU A 163 15.84 -15.26 -1.27
CA GLU A 163 17.00 -14.43 -1.55
C GLU A 163 16.85 -13.64 -2.86
N ALA A 164 16.35 -14.29 -3.91
CA ALA A 164 16.10 -13.63 -5.18
C ALA A 164 15.06 -12.50 -5.04
N GLY A 165 14.06 -12.67 -4.18
CA GLY A 165 13.08 -11.64 -3.84
C GLY A 165 13.69 -10.45 -3.11
N LEU A 166 14.61 -10.69 -2.17
CA LEU A 166 15.32 -9.64 -1.44
C LEU A 166 16.19 -8.79 -2.36
N ARG A 167 16.90 -9.41 -3.32
CA ARG A 167 17.71 -8.70 -4.32
C ARG A 167 16.89 -7.78 -5.25
N ARG A 168 15.58 -7.99 -5.34
CA ARG A 168 14.66 -7.19 -6.17
C ARG A 168 13.93 -6.09 -5.39
N LEU A 169 14.07 -6.06 -4.06
CA LEU A 169 13.51 -4.98 -3.26
C LEU A 169 14.35 -3.71 -3.50
N PRO A 170 13.71 -2.55 -3.76
CA PRO A 170 14.44 -1.29 -3.82
C PRO A 170 15.23 -1.07 -2.53
N PRO A 171 16.46 -0.53 -2.59
CA PRO A 171 17.23 -0.23 -1.39
C PRO A 171 16.42 0.69 -0.47
N PRO A 172 16.47 0.50 0.86
CA PRO A 172 15.77 1.36 1.80
C PRO A 172 16.25 2.80 1.62
N GLY A 173 15.33 3.70 1.24
CA GLY A 173 15.62 5.13 1.01
C GLY A 173 15.24 5.66 -0.37
N THR A 174 14.90 4.81 -1.34
CA THR A 174 14.43 5.27 -2.66
C THR A 174 12.90 5.19 -2.76
N ARG A 175 12.21 6.23 -2.32
CA ARG A 175 10.84 6.55 -2.75
C ARG A 175 10.84 8.00 -3.24
N PRO A 176 10.36 8.31 -4.47
CA PRO A 176 10.10 9.70 -4.87
C PRO A 176 8.93 10.29 -4.08
#